data_AF-A0A847VGY9-F1
#
_entry.id   AF-A0A847VGY9-F1
#
_cell.length_a   1.000
_cell.length_b   1.000
_cell.length_c   1.000
_cell.angle_alpha   90.00
_cell.angle_beta   90.00
_cell.angle_gamma   90.00
#
_symmetry.space_group_name_H-M   'P 1'
#
loop_
_entity.id
_entity.type
_entity.pdbx_description
1 polymer ?
#
loop_
_entity_poly.entity_id
_entity_poly.type
_entity_poly.pdbx_seq_one_letter_code
_entity_poly.pdbx_strand_id
1 'polypeptide(L)'
;MKLVTWNTQWCCGLDGVASPQRIVEQARALADFDLLCLQEIAQGYARLQGAPGDQPAQIAALLPGYRCFFGAAVDEFTADGRRQRFGNLIATRLPVAWVQHHALPWPADAGVRSMPRMASVVTVQEPLLGALRVTTTHLEYYSARQRLAQARALRALHEAQTELALAPPEASDDGSPFQTKRHTPHALLCGDFNAGADDAAVAAICGAATPHGLHDAWPLVHGRAPHAPTFRLFDRTYGPEPVACDFVFVSDGVAAHVRRIEVDLHTQASDHQPVLIELG
;
A
#
# COMPACT_ATOMS: atom_id res chain seq x y z
N MET A 1 13.98 6.10 -8.64
CA MET A 1 13.07 6.29 -7.49
C MET A 1 13.08 5.08 -6.58
N LYS A 2 13.04 5.26 -5.26
CA LYS A 2 12.94 4.17 -4.26
C LYS A 2 11.63 4.24 -3.47
N LEU A 3 10.92 3.13 -3.38
CA LEU A 3 9.70 3.00 -2.58
C LEU A 3 9.86 1.87 -1.56
N VAL A 4 9.45 2.13 -0.32
CA VAL A 4 9.29 1.11 0.72
C VAL A 4 7.80 0.92 1.00
N THR A 5 7.31 -0.32 1.00
CA THR A 5 5.99 -0.68 1.50
C THR A 5 6.10 -1.56 2.74
N TRP A 6 5.25 -1.33 3.75
CA TRP A 6 5.32 -2.09 4.99
C TRP A 6 3.98 -2.08 5.75
N ASN A 7 3.44 -3.25 6.05
CA ASN A 7 2.44 -3.37 7.11
C ASN A 7 3.16 -3.19 8.44
N THR A 8 2.70 -2.25 9.26
CA THR A 8 3.41 -1.86 10.49
C THR A 8 2.76 -2.37 11.75
N GLN A 9 1.62 -3.07 11.67
CA GLN A 9 0.83 -3.50 12.83
C GLN A 9 0.60 -2.34 13.80
N TRP A 10 0.02 -1.23 13.33
CA TRP A 10 -0.08 0.03 14.08
C TRP A 10 1.24 0.42 14.77
N CYS A 11 2.34 0.33 14.02
CA CYS A 11 3.71 0.55 14.48
C CYS A 11 4.11 -0.25 15.74
N CYS A 12 3.38 -1.33 16.06
CA CYS A 12 3.63 -2.19 17.21
C CYS A 12 4.60 -3.29 16.83
N GLY A 13 5.75 -3.29 17.49
CA GLY A 13 6.78 -4.29 17.27
C GLY A 13 6.47 -5.55 18.05
N LEU A 14 7.31 -6.57 17.85
CA LEU A 14 7.23 -7.82 18.60
C LEU A 14 7.54 -7.65 20.09
N ASP A 15 8.09 -6.50 20.47
CA ASP A 15 8.27 -6.08 21.86
C ASP A 15 6.99 -5.50 22.50
N GLY A 16 5.89 -5.41 21.75
CA GLY A 16 4.61 -4.89 22.22
C GLY A 16 4.56 -3.36 22.37
N VAL A 17 5.60 -2.65 21.92
CA VAL A 17 5.67 -1.19 21.97
C VAL A 17 5.24 -0.60 20.63
N ALA A 18 4.27 0.31 20.64
CA ALA A 18 3.89 1.08 19.46
C ALA A 18 4.85 2.28 19.27
N SER A 19 5.67 2.27 18.23
CA SER A 19 6.69 3.30 17.98
C SER A 19 6.77 3.66 16.48
N PRO A 20 6.08 4.74 16.04
CA PRO A 20 6.25 5.26 14.69
C PRO A 20 7.68 5.71 14.38
N GLN A 21 8.41 6.17 15.40
CA GLN A 21 9.83 6.52 15.26
C GLN A 21 10.66 5.32 14.82
N ARG A 22 10.48 4.15 15.46
CA ARG A 22 11.19 2.93 15.08
C ARG A 22 10.89 2.55 13.64
N ILE A 23 9.63 2.63 13.20
CA ILE A 23 9.24 2.34 11.81
C ILE A 23 9.97 3.26 10.83
N VAL A 24 9.97 4.58 11.06
CA VAL A 24 10.64 5.54 10.17
C VAL A 24 12.16 5.32 10.14
N GLU A 25 12.78 5.08 11.29
CA GLU A 25 14.22 4.81 11.39
C GLU A 25 14.61 3.54 10.63
N GLN A 26 13.85 2.46 10.80
CA GLN A 26 14.07 1.18 10.12
C GLN A 26 13.88 1.31 8.60
N ALA A 27 12.82 1.99 8.15
CA ALA A 27 12.60 2.25 6.72
C ALA A 27 13.74 3.08 6.10
N ARG A 28 14.29 4.06 6.86
CA ARG A 28 15.45 4.85 6.42
C ARG A 28 16.75 4.05 6.40
N ALA A 29 16.92 3.13 7.34
CA ALA A 29 18.06 2.22 7.35
C ALA A 29 18.04 1.27 6.14
N LEU A 30 16.86 0.86 5.69
CA LEU A 30 16.68 0.04 4.49
C LEU A 30 17.01 0.84 3.21
N ALA A 31 16.56 2.08 3.09
CA ALA A 31 16.85 2.94 1.95
C ALA A 31 16.64 4.44 2.25
N ASP A 32 17.38 5.30 1.53
CA ASP A 32 16.96 6.69 1.30
C ASP A 32 15.78 6.69 0.31
N PHE A 33 14.57 6.41 0.82
CA PHE A 33 13.37 6.25 0.02
C PHE A 33 12.77 7.58 -0.43
N ASP A 34 12.17 7.60 -1.62
CA ASP A 34 11.37 8.73 -2.13
C ASP A 34 9.90 8.63 -1.71
N LEU A 35 9.43 7.40 -1.48
CA LEU A 35 8.07 7.02 -1.15
C LEU A 35 8.06 5.98 -0.02
N LEU A 36 7.15 6.17 0.94
CA LEU A 36 6.87 5.22 2.02
C LEU A 36 5.38 4.93 2.05
N CYS A 37 5.00 3.68 1.84
CA CYS A 37 3.63 3.18 1.84
C CYS A 37 3.42 2.30 3.07
N LEU A 38 2.59 2.73 4.01
CA LEU A 38 2.36 2.00 5.25
C LEU A 38 0.93 1.50 5.34
N GLN A 39 0.77 0.28 5.84
CA GLN A 39 -0.52 -0.28 6.20
C GLN A 39 -0.66 -0.34 7.73
N GLU A 40 -1.91 -0.45 8.17
CA GLU A 40 -2.29 -0.54 9.59
C GLU A 40 -1.96 0.69 10.44
N ILE A 41 -2.04 1.88 9.87
CA ILE A 41 -1.82 3.12 10.62
C ILE A 41 -3.06 3.47 11.43
N ALA A 42 -2.88 3.66 12.73
CA ALA A 42 -3.94 3.88 13.71
C ALA A 42 -3.96 5.33 14.24
N GLN A 43 -5.16 5.82 14.52
CA GLN A 43 -5.39 7.05 15.27
C GLN A 43 -6.57 6.84 16.23
N GLY A 44 -6.38 7.17 17.50
CA GLY A 44 -7.46 7.12 18.51
C GLY A 44 -7.75 5.72 19.07
N TYR A 45 -6.89 4.73 18.80
CA TYR A 45 -7.04 3.34 19.24
C TYR A 45 -6.28 3.02 20.54
N ALA A 46 -6.60 3.73 21.63
CA ALA A 46 -5.90 3.59 22.92
C ALA A 46 -5.98 2.18 23.56
N ARG A 47 -6.86 1.30 23.07
CA ARG A 47 -7.01 -0.09 23.56
C ARG A 47 -6.15 -1.10 22.80
N LEU A 48 -5.55 -0.73 21.67
CA LEU A 48 -4.59 -1.60 20.99
C LEU A 48 -3.33 -1.72 21.85
N GLN A 49 -2.61 -2.84 21.69
CA GLN A 49 -1.33 -3.06 22.37
C GLN A 49 -0.36 -1.92 22.07
N GLY A 50 0.37 -1.46 23.08
CA GLY A 50 1.24 -0.30 22.99
C GLY A 50 0.51 1.06 23.01
N ALA A 51 -0.82 1.08 23.08
CA ALA A 51 -1.66 2.28 23.15
C ALA A 51 -1.28 3.36 22.10
N PRO A 52 -1.39 3.03 20.80
CA PRO A 52 -0.96 3.93 19.72
C PRO A 52 -1.67 5.29 19.80
N GLY A 53 -0.88 6.35 19.60
CA GLY A 53 -1.34 7.73 19.60
C GLY A 53 -1.91 8.17 18.24
N ASP A 54 -1.53 9.37 17.81
CA ASP A 54 -1.85 9.90 16.48
C ASP A 54 -0.72 9.56 15.50
N GLN A 55 -0.72 8.33 14.98
CA GLN A 55 0.37 7.86 14.14
C GLN A 55 0.54 8.65 12.84
N PRO A 56 -0.53 9.05 12.12
CA PRO A 56 -0.37 9.93 10.97
C PRO A 56 0.40 11.22 11.30
N ALA A 57 0.07 11.89 12.41
CA ALA A 57 0.76 13.11 12.82
C ALA A 57 2.19 12.84 13.27
N GLN A 58 2.42 11.77 14.04
CA GLN A 58 3.75 11.36 14.51
C GLN A 58 4.68 11.03 13.33
N ILE A 59 4.20 10.26 12.34
CA ILE A 59 4.96 9.89 11.14
C ILE A 59 5.28 11.15 10.32
N ALA A 60 4.32 12.06 10.13
CA ALA A 60 4.57 13.31 9.43
C ALA A 60 5.66 14.17 10.10
N ALA A 61 5.68 14.23 11.44
CA ALA A 61 6.71 14.97 12.17
C ALA A 61 8.12 14.36 12.03
N LEU A 62 8.21 13.04 11.83
CA LEU A 62 9.47 12.29 11.66
C LEU A 62 10.02 12.32 10.22
N LEU A 63 9.25 12.85 9.26
CA LEU A 63 9.59 12.88 7.84
C LEU A 63 9.65 14.33 7.30
N PRO A 64 10.57 15.18 7.82
CA PRO A 64 10.73 16.53 7.28
C PRO A 64 11.07 16.47 5.78
N GLY A 65 10.43 17.34 5.00
CA GLY A 65 10.55 17.37 3.54
C GLY A 65 9.62 16.40 2.80
N TYR A 66 8.87 15.55 3.51
CA TYR A 66 7.85 14.68 2.91
C TYR A 66 6.45 15.28 3.13
N ARG A 67 5.54 14.97 2.22
CA ARG A 67 4.10 15.11 2.43
C ARG A 67 3.51 13.76 2.79
N CYS A 68 2.68 13.72 3.83
CA CYS A 68 2.01 12.50 4.28
C CYS A 68 0.51 12.57 3.98
N PHE A 69 -0.03 11.49 3.40
CA PHE A 69 -1.43 11.36 3.02
C PHE A 69 -2.00 10.11 3.70
N PHE A 70 -2.90 10.31 4.68
CA PHE A 70 -3.54 9.23 5.42
C PHE A 70 -4.96 8.99 4.90
N GLY A 71 -5.20 7.77 4.42
CA GLY A 71 -6.51 7.28 4.00
C GLY A 71 -7.07 6.30 5.02
N ALA A 72 -8.13 6.70 5.73
CA ALA A 72 -8.80 5.87 6.72
C ALA A 72 -9.82 4.93 6.04
N ALA A 73 -9.64 3.62 6.20
CA ALA A 73 -10.62 2.62 5.78
C ALA A 73 -11.74 2.49 6.84
N VAL A 74 -11.36 2.55 8.11
CA VAL A 74 -12.25 2.71 9.25
C VAL A 74 -12.17 4.16 9.70
N ASP A 75 -13.31 4.84 9.79
CA ASP A 75 -13.43 6.20 10.31
C ASP A 75 -14.75 6.31 11.08
N GLU A 76 -14.67 6.09 12.39
CA GLU A 76 -15.83 5.87 13.24
C GLU A 76 -15.74 6.65 14.54
N PHE A 77 -16.85 6.66 15.29
CA PHE A 77 -16.94 7.30 16.60
C PHE A 77 -17.36 6.27 17.64
N THR A 78 -16.65 6.23 18.77
CA THR A 78 -17.01 5.43 19.93
C THR A 78 -18.28 5.98 20.60
N ALA A 79 -18.88 5.19 21.49
CA ALA A 79 -20.07 5.60 22.25
C ALA A 79 -19.86 6.88 23.09
N ASP A 80 -18.62 7.18 23.49
CA ASP A 80 -18.24 8.41 24.20
C ASP A 80 -17.80 9.55 23.24
N GLY A 81 -18.04 9.41 21.93
CA GLY A 81 -17.82 10.46 20.93
C GLY A 81 -16.37 10.64 20.47
N ARG A 82 -15.45 9.73 20.85
CA ARG A 82 -14.06 9.78 20.39
C ARG A 82 -13.96 9.19 18.99
N ARG A 83 -13.28 9.90 18.10
CA ARG A 83 -13.03 9.43 16.73
C ARG A 83 -11.92 8.39 16.70
N GLN A 84 -12.10 7.32 15.93
CA GLN A 84 -11.10 6.29 15.67
C GLN A 84 -10.91 6.13 14.17
N ARG A 85 -9.64 6.11 13.73
CA ARG A 85 -9.30 5.96 12.31
C ARG A 85 -8.21 4.93 12.10
N PHE A 86 -8.40 4.05 11.12
CA PHE A 86 -7.45 2.99 10.79
C PHE A 86 -7.34 2.85 9.27
N GLY A 87 -6.13 2.76 8.73
CA GLY A 87 -5.97 2.61 7.29
C GLY A 87 -4.54 2.71 6.81
N ASN A 88 -4.37 3.29 5.63
CA ASN A 88 -3.09 3.32 4.91
C ASN A 88 -2.51 4.74 4.89
N LEU A 89 -1.19 4.85 4.81
CA LEU A 89 -0.47 6.12 4.71
C LEU A 89 0.53 6.07 3.55
N ILE A 90 0.54 7.12 2.72
CA ILE A 90 1.60 7.36 1.74
C ILE A 90 2.36 8.62 2.14
N ALA A 91 3.67 8.51 2.35
CA ALA A 91 4.57 9.65 2.50
C ALA A 91 5.48 9.78 1.29
N THR A 92 5.69 10.99 0.77
CA THR A 92 6.61 11.21 -0.35
C THR A 92 7.30 12.57 -0.33
N ARG A 93 8.55 12.61 -0.79
CA ARG A 93 9.30 13.84 -1.07
C ARG A 93 9.19 14.30 -2.53
N LEU A 94 8.53 13.51 -3.39
CA LEU A 94 8.32 13.87 -4.79
C LEU A 94 7.19 14.89 -4.94
N PRO A 95 7.19 15.71 -6.01
CA PRO A 95 6.05 16.58 -6.30
C PRO A 95 4.77 15.76 -6.49
N VAL A 96 3.70 16.13 -5.79
CA VAL A 96 2.40 15.46 -5.84
C VAL A 96 1.45 16.24 -6.74
N ALA A 97 0.83 15.56 -7.70
CA ALA A 97 -0.16 16.13 -8.60
C ALA A 97 -1.60 15.90 -8.10
N TRP A 98 -1.88 14.73 -7.53
CA TRP A 98 -3.25 14.36 -7.14
C TRP A 98 -3.26 13.27 -6.06
N VAL A 99 -4.30 13.28 -5.23
CA VAL A 99 -4.51 12.31 -4.14
C VAL A 99 -5.96 11.82 -4.20
N GLN A 100 -6.15 10.52 -4.08
CA GLN A 100 -7.47 9.88 -4.07
C GLN A 100 -7.49 8.75 -3.05
N HIS A 101 -8.67 8.53 -2.46
CA HIS A 101 -8.92 7.44 -1.52
C HIS A 101 -10.18 6.71 -1.96
N HIS A 102 -10.06 5.41 -2.25
CA HIS A 102 -11.14 4.59 -2.78
C HIS A 102 -11.52 3.53 -1.75
N ALA A 103 -12.78 3.52 -1.31
CA ALA A 103 -13.31 2.39 -0.56
C ALA A 103 -13.31 1.15 -1.46
N LEU A 104 -12.86 0.02 -0.92
CA LEU A 104 -12.90 -1.27 -1.63
C LEU A 104 -14.19 -2.03 -1.25
N PRO A 105 -14.67 -2.93 -2.13
CA PRO A 105 -15.86 -3.72 -1.83
C PRO A 105 -15.75 -4.49 -0.52
N TRP A 106 -16.86 -4.49 0.23
CA TRP A 106 -16.99 -5.24 1.48
C TRP A 106 -18.26 -6.09 1.45
N PRO A 107 -18.33 -7.11 0.57
CA PRO A 107 -19.51 -7.97 0.47
C PRO A 107 -19.72 -8.78 1.74
N ALA A 108 -20.98 -9.01 2.11
CA ALA A 108 -21.31 -9.83 3.26
C ALA A 108 -20.71 -11.24 3.16
N ASP A 109 -20.19 -11.72 4.29
CA ASP A 109 -19.72 -13.08 4.51
C ASP A 109 -20.12 -13.48 5.93
N ALA A 110 -21.20 -14.25 6.05
CA ALA A 110 -21.91 -14.41 7.31
C ALA A 110 -21.07 -15.14 8.36
N GLY A 111 -20.96 -14.57 9.56
CA GLY A 111 -20.18 -15.15 10.66
C GLY A 111 -18.66 -14.95 10.55
N VAL A 112 -18.17 -14.28 9.51
CA VAL A 112 -16.74 -14.00 9.32
C VAL A 112 -16.40 -12.61 9.86
N ARG A 113 -15.44 -12.54 10.79
CA ARG A 113 -14.87 -11.26 11.26
C ARG A 113 -14.26 -10.52 10.07
N SER A 114 -14.56 -9.25 9.91
CA SER A 114 -14.00 -8.42 8.83
C SER A 114 -14.09 -6.93 9.19
N MET A 115 -13.45 -6.09 8.38
CA MET A 115 -13.50 -4.63 8.49
C MET A 115 -13.45 -4.00 7.09
N PRO A 116 -13.93 -2.75 6.90
CA PRO A 116 -13.84 -2.07 5.61
C PRO A 116 -12.38 -1.88 5.20
N ARG A 117 -12.11 -2.02 3.90
CA ARG A 117 -10.78 -1.86 3.30
C ARG A 117 -10.80 -0.72 2.27
N MET A 118 -9.62 -0.19 1.96
CA MET A 118 -9.49 0.96 1.05
C MET A 118 -8.16 0.94 0.29
N ALA A 119 -8.11 1.65 -0.83
CA ALA A 119 -6.91 1.95 -1.59
C ALA A 119 -6.61 3.46 -1.55
N SER A 120 -5.39 3.83 -1.18
CA SER A 120 -4.90 5.22 -1.25
C SER A 120 -4.02 5.38 -2.47
N VAL A 121 -4.31 6.37 -3.30
CA VAL A 121 -3.60 6.65 -4.56
C VAL A 121 -3.01 8.04 -4.50
N VAL A 122 -1.71 8.15 -4.73
CA VAL A 122 -1.00 9.43 -4.89
C VAL A 122 -0.35 9.45 -6.27
N THR A 123 -0.70 10.43 -7.09
CA THR A 123 -0.01 10.66 -8.37
C THR A 123 1.17 11.59 -8.14
N VAL A 124 2.38 11.06 -8.29
CA VAL A 124 3.64 11.80 -8.13
C VAL A 124 4.28 12.14 -9.47
N GLN A 125 5.22 13.07 -9.47
CA GLN A 125 6.13 13.30 -10.59
C GLN A 125 7.44 12.55 -10.34
N GLU A 126 7.58 11.40 -10.98
CA GLU A 126 8.80 10.59 -10.98
C GLU A 126 9.76 11.12 -12.07
N PRO A 127 11.06 11.32 -11.76
CA PRO A 127 12.01 11.96 -12.66
C PRO A 127 12.20 11.31 -14.05
N LEU A 128 12.11 9.99 -14.17
CA LEU A 128 12.34 9.24 -15.41
C LEU A 128 11.03 8.98 -16.18
N LEU A 129 9.96 8.67 -15.45
CA LEU A 129 8.68 8.21 -16.00
C LEU A 129 7.62 9.31 -16.11
N GLY A 130 7.89 10.49 -15.54
CA GLY A 130 6.91 11.58 -15.44
C GLY A 130 5.83 11.26 -14.41
N ALA A 131 4.57 11.45 -14.75
CA ALA A 131 3.48 11.16 -13.82
C ALA A 131 3.41 9.65 -13.52
N LEU A 132 3.36 9.28 -12.25
CA LEU A 132 3.27 7.90 -11.76
C LEU A 132 2.21 7.81 -10.66
N ARG A 133 1.25 6.89 -10.79
CA ARG A 133 0.30 6.57 -9.73
C ARG A 133 0.93 5.58 -8.74
N VAL A 134 0.97 5.94 -7.46
CA VAL A 134 1.37 5.05 -6.39
C VAL A 134 0.15 4.71 -5.56
N THR A 135 -0.24 3.45 -5.57
CA THR A 135 -1.37 2.93 -4.83
C THR A 135 -0.87 2.06 -3.68
N THR A 136 -1.31 2.34 -2.46
CA THR A 136 -1.15 1.43 -1.31
C THR A 136 -2.50 0.88 -0.88
N THR A 137 -2.54 -0.40 -0.51
CA THR A 137 -3.75 -1.07 -0.03
C THR A 137 -3.44 -2.03 1.13
N HIS A 138 -4.48 -2.44 1.84
CA HIS A 138 -4.45 -3.55 2.78
C HIS A 138 -5.74 -4.38 2.58
N LEU A 139 -5.62 -5.55 1.97
CA LEU A 139 -6.76 -6.41 1.65
C LEU A 139 -7.27 -7.20 2.86
N GLU A 140 -8.44 -7.79 2.71
CA GLU A 140 -9.06 -8.52 3.80
C GLU A 140 -8.34 -9.83 4.17
N TYR A 141 -8.17 -10.05 5.47
CA TYR A 141 -7.50 -11.20 6.08
C TYR A 141 -8.39 -12.45 6.14
N TYR A 142 -9.56 -12.38 6.80
CA TYR A 142 -10.34 -13.58 7.14
C TYR A 142 -11.19 -14.10 5.99
N SER A 143 -11.78 -13.22 5.18
CA SER A 143 -12.69 -13.61 4.09
C SER A 143 -11.99 -13.61 2.73
N ALA A 144 -11.75 -14.80 2.18
CA ALA A 144 -11.28 -14.97 0.79
C ALA A 144 -12.26 -14.36 -0.23
N ARG A 145 -13.57 -14.43 0.04
CA ARG A 145 -14.61 -13.82 -0.79
C ARG A 145 -14.45 -12.31 -0.87
N GLN A 146 -14.29 -11.64 0.28
CA GLN A 146 -14.09 -10.19 0.33
C GLN A 146 -12.75 -9.81 -0.31
N ARG A 147 -11.67 -10.51 0.04
CA ARG A 147 -10.33 -10.28 -0.51
C ARG A 147 -10.30 -10.37 -2.03
N LEU A 148 -10.93 -11.38 -2.63
CA LEU A 148 -11.03 -11.52 -4.09
C LEU A 148 -11.85 -10.37 -4.72
N ALA A 149 -12.94 -9.95 -4.08
CA ALA A 149 -13.73 -8.81 -4.58
C ALA A 149 -12.92 -7.51 -4.55
N GLN A 150 -12.08 -7.31 -3.54
CA GLN A 150 -11.20 -6.15 -3.40
C GLN A 150 -10.07 -6.17 -4.43
N ALA A 151 -9.43 -7.31 -4.66
CA ALA A 151 -8.42 -7.50 -5.69
C ALA A 151 -8.95 -7.16 -7.10
N ARG A 152 -10.15 -7.64 -7.42
CA ARG A 152 -10.83 -7.29 -8.69
C ARG A 152 -11.13 -5.80 -8.80
N ALA A 153 -11.54 -5.16 -7.71
CA ALA A 153 -11.80 -3.72 -7.70
C ALA A 153 -10.51 -2.90 -7.91
N LEU A 154 -9.39 -3.33 -7.36
CA LEU A 154 -8.09 -2.72 -7.61
C LEU A 154 -7.68 -2.84 -9.08
N ARG A 155 -7.90 -4.01 -9.69
CA ARG A 155 -7.64 -4.20 -11.12
C ARG A 155 -8.53 -3.30 -11.98
N ALA A 156 -9.83 -3.27 -11.72
CA ALA A 156 -10.77 -2.40 -12.43
C ALA A 156 -10.43 -0.90 -12.26
N LEU A 157 -9.96 -0.49 -11.07
CA LEU A 157 -9.49 0.86 -10.83
C LEU A 157 -8.27 1.19 -11.70
N HIS A 158 -7.29 0.29 -11.78
CA HIS A 158 -6.12 0.47 -12.64
C HIS A 158 -6.52 0.59 -14.11
N GLU A 159 -7.37 -0.30 -14.61
CA GLU A 159 -7.87 -0.30 -15.99
C GLU A 159 -8.56 1.04 -16.31
N ALA A 160 -9.56 1.44 -15.52
CA ALA A 160 -10.31 2.67 -15.75
C ALA A 160 -9.42 3.93 -15.70
N GLN A 161 -8.47 4.01 -14.77
CA GLN A 161 -7.58 5.16 -14.71
C GLN A 161 -6.56 5.14 -15.87
N THR A 162 -6.17 3.96 -16.38
CA THR A 162 -5.29 3.84 -17.56
C THR A 162 -6.04 4.23 -18.83
N GLU A 163 -7.28 3.80 -19.01
CA GLU A 163 -8.16 4.24 -20.11
C GLU A 163 -8.33 5.76 -20.09
N LEU A 164 -8.54 6.37 -18.92
CA LEU A 164 -8.61 7.83 -18.76
C LEU A 164 -7.31 8.53 -19.14
N ALA A 165 -6.15 7.88 -19.01
CA ALA A 165 -4.88 8.44 -19.46
C ALA A 165 -4.70 8.38 -20.98
N LEU A 166 -5.29 7.36 -21.63
CA LEU A 166 -5.25 7.18 -23.09
C LEU A 166 -6.31 8.03 -23.81
N ALA A 167 -7.44 8.29 -23.14
CA ALA A 167 -8.53 9.14 -23.62
C ALA A 167 -8.90 10.17 -22.54
N PRO A 168 -8.06 11.21 -22.34
CA PRO A 168 -8.29 12.20 -21.29
C PRO A 168 -9.54 13.06 -21.57
N PRO A 169 -10.11 13.69 -20.52
CA PRO A 169 -11.18 14.69 -20.68
C PRO A 169 -10.74 15.88 -21.53
N GLU A 170 -11.70 16.72 -21.94
CA GLU A 170 -11.42 18.00 -22.59
C GLU A 170 -10.43 18.84 -21.77
N ALA A 171 -9.45 19.44 -22.45
CA ALA A 171 -8.45 20.26 -21.80
C ALA A 171 -9.06 21.57 -21.28
N SER A 172 -8.73 21.94 -20.04
CA SER A 172 -9.12 23.21 -19.42
C SER A 172 -8.01 23.71 -18.51
N ASP A 173 -7.77 25.02 -18.52
CA ASP A 173 -6.81 25.71 -17.65
C ASP A 173 -7.49 26.90 -16.94
N ASP A 174 -8.78 26.74 -16.63
CA ASP A 174 -9.63 27.79 -16.05
C ASP A 174 -9.47 27.95 -14.53
N GLY A 175 -8.56 27.20 -13.91
CA GLY A 175 -8.33 27.21 -12.46
C GLY A 175 -9.44 26.54 -11.63
N SER A 176 -10.48 26.00 -12.28
CA SER A 176 -11.61 25.36 -11.61
C SER A 176 -11.33 23.87 -11.32
N PRO A 177 -12.21 23.18 -10.58
CA PRO A 177 -12.11 21.72 -10.45
C PRO A 177 -12.12 20.95 -11.79
N PHE A 178 -12.58 21.56 -12.89
CA PHE A 178 -12.56 20.98 -14.25
C PHE A 178 -11.21 21.12 -14.95
N GLN A 179 -10.27 21.88 -14.40
CA GLN A 179 -8.94 22.02 -14.98
C GLN A 179 -8.26 20.65 -15.20
N THR A 180 -7.46 20.57 -16.25
CA THR A 180 -6.77 19.36 -16.70
C THR A 180 -5.96 18.75 -15.56
N LYS A 181 -6.16 17.45 -15.34
CA LYS A 181 -5.41 16.66 -14.35
C LYS A 181 -4.35 15.83 -15.05
N ARG A 182 -3.26 15.55 -14.33
CA ARG A 182 -2.20 14.65 -14.84
C ARG A 182 -2.67 13.20 -14.76
N HIS A 183 -3.20 12.68 -15.86
CA HIS A 183 -3.48 11.25 -16.02
C HIS A 183 -2.22 10.53 -16.53
N THR A 184 -2.05 9.26 -16.17
CA THR A 184 -0.89 8.45 -16.56
C THR A 184 -1.25 6.96 -16.58
N PRO A 185 -0.77 6.16 -17.54
CA PRO A 185 -0.88 4.70 -17.46
C PRO A 185 0.10 4.10 -16.44
N HIS A 186 1.18 4.82 -16.10
CA HIS A 186 2.22 4.34 -15.21
C HIS A 186 1.68 4.20 -13.78
N ALA A 187 1.80 2.99 -13.23
CA ALA A 187 1.32 2.68 -11.89
C ALA A 187 2.23 1.71 -11.14
N LEU A 188 2.28 1.94 -9.82
CA LEU A 188 2.72 1.02 -8.78
C LEU A 188 1.54 0.73 -7.87
N LEU A 189 1.28 -0.55 -7.57
CA LEU A 189 0.31 -0.99 -6.57
C LEU A 189 1.05 -1.84 -5.54
N CYS A 190 1.00 -1.46 -4.27
CA CYS A 190 1.74 -2.13 -3.21
C CYS A 190 0.93 -2.25 -1.91
N GLY A 191 1.45 -3.06 -0.99
CA GLY A 191 0.90 -3.21 0.36
C GLY A 191 0.69 -4.67 0.73
N ASP A 192 -0.13 -4.86 1.77
CA ASP A 192 -0.46 -6.18 2.29
C ASP A 192 -1.73 -6.73 1.62
N PHE A 193 -1.57 -7.84 0.92
CA PHE A 193 -2.66 -8.49 0.19
C PHE A 193 -3.31 -9.61 0.99
N ASN A 194 -2.79 -9.97 2.18
CA ASN A 194 -3.28 -11.07 3.00
C ASN A 194 -3.48 -12.38 2.21
N ALA A 195 -2.62 -12.61 1.22
CA ALA A 195 -2.72 -13.66 0.23
C ALA A 195 -1.32 -14.15 -0.12
N GLY A 196 -1.15 -15.46 -0.33
CA GLY A 196 0.09 -16.00 -0.90
C GLY A 196 0.21 -15.70 -2.39
N ALA A 197 1.40 -15.85 -2.97
CA ALA A 197 1.66 -15.60 -4.39
C ALA A 197 0.76 -16.43 -5.34
N ASP A 198 0.36 -17.63 -4.93
CA ASP A 198 -0.52 -18.52 -5.70
C ASP A 198 -2.03 -18.31 -5.44
N ASP A 199 -2.41 -17.32 -4.62
CA ASP A 199 -3.82 -17.05 -4.27
C ASP A 199 -4.58 -16.40 -5.45
N ALA A 200 -5.87 -16.73 -5.57
CA ALA A 200 -6.75 -16.18 -6.60
C ALA A 200 -6.85 -14.65 -6.57
N ALA A 201 -6.68 -14.02 -5.40
CA ALA A 201 -6.66 -12.56 -5.26
C ALA A 201 -5.42 -11.95 -5.93
N VAL A 202 -4.24 -12.56 -5.75
CA VAL A 202 -3.00 -12.14 -6.41
C VAL A 202 -3.12 -12.32 -7.93
N ALA A 203 -3.62 -13.48 -8.37
CA ALA A 203 -3.88 -13.74 -9.78
C ALA A 203 -4.87 -12.74 -10.41
N ALA A 204 -5.90 -12.32 -9.65
CA ALA A 204 -6.89 -11.35 -10.12
C ALA A 204 -6.30 -9.93 -10.31
N ILE A 205 -5.28 -9.55 -9.56
CA ILE A 205 -4.57 -8.28 -9.74
C ILE A 205 -3.75 -8.31 -11.02
N CYS A 206 -2.99 -9.38 -11.23
CA CYS A 206 -2.17 -9.54 -12.44
C CYS A 206 -3.00 -9.61 -13.72
N GLY A 207 -4.25 -10.11 -13.62
CA GLY A 207 -5.25 -10.04 -14.68
C GLY A 207 -4.78 -10.69 -15.98
N ALA A 208 -4.84 -12.03 -16.03
CA ALA A 208 -4.53 -12.75 -17.25
C ALA A 208 -5.49 -12.32 -18.38
N ALA A 209 -4.92 -11.88 -19.51
CA ALA A 209 -5.60 -11.61 -20.78
C ALA A 209 -6.50 -10.35 -20.88
N THR A 210 -6.33 -9.33 -20.02
CA THR A 210 -6.92 -7.99 -20.26
C THR A 210 -5.83 -6.96 -20.63
N PRO A 211 -6.17 -5.91 -21.42
CA PRO A 211 -5.27 -4.77 -21.64
C PRO A 211 -4.84 -4.11 -20.32
N HIS A 212 -3.68 -3.44 -20.31
CA HIS A 212 -3.16 -2.68 -19.15
C HIS A 212 -2.79 -3.58 -17.96
N GLY A 213 -1.83 -4.47 -18.20
CA GLY A 213 -1.40 -5.46 -17.22
C GLY A 213 -0.72 -4.82 -16.01
N LEU A 214 -0.98 -5.38 -14.83
CA LEU A 214 -0.13 -5.25 -13.66
C LEU A 214 0.72 -6.51 -13.54
N HIS A 215 2.02 -6.34 -13.36
CA HIS A 215 2.99 -7.41 -13.23
C HIS A 215 3.52 -7.43 -11.80
N ASP A 216 3.62 -8.62 -11.21
CA ASP A 216 4.38 -8.79 -9.97
C ASP A 216 5.84 -8.40 -10.23
N ALA A 217 6.37 -7.48 -9.42
CA ALA A 217 7.73 -6.98 -9.58
C ALA A 217 8.80 -8.00 -9.15
N TRP A 218 8.47 -8.97 -8.31
CA TRP A 218 9.46 -9.94 -7.79
C TRP A 218 10.06 -10.83 -8.90
N PRO A 219 9.28 -11.49 -9.77
CA PRO A 219 9.83 -12.28 -10.86
C PRO A 219 10.61 -11.46 -11.90
N LEU A 220 10.36 -10.15 -12.00
CA LEU A 220 11.10 -9.28 -12.92
C LEU A 220 12.59 -9.15 -12.56
N VAL A 221 12.91 -9.31 -11.27
CA VAL A 221 14.29 -9.23 -10.75
C VAL A 221 14.86 -10.61 -10.44
N HIS A 222 14.04 -11.49 -9.84
CA HIS A 222 14.50 -12.77 -9.30
C HIS A 222 14.11 -13.98 -10.16
N GLY A 223 13.46 -13.77 -11.29
CA GLY A 223 13.03 -14.82 -12.21
C GLY A 223 12.06 -15.80 -11.53
N ARG A 224 12.47 -17.07 -11.43
CA ARG A 224 11.64 -18.15 -10.85
C ARG A 224 11.89 -18.37 -9.36
N ALA A 225 12.74 -17.57 -8.72
CA ALA A 225 12.97 -17.71 -7.29
C ALA A 225 11.67 -17.41 -6.52
N PRO A 226 11.35 -18.19 -5.47
CA PRO A 226 10.17 -17.93 -4.65
C PRO A 226 10.27 -16.56 -3.97
N HIS A 227 9.13 -15.95 -3.68
CA HIS A 227 9.08 -14.73 -2.88
C HIS A 227 9.71 -14.95 -1.51
N ALA A 228 10.49 -13.97 -1.05
CA ALA A 228 10.91 -13.92 0.33
C ALA A 228 9.68 -13.73 1.24
N PRO A 229 9.60 -14.41 2.40
CA PRO A 229 8.45 -14.30 3.28
C PRO A 229 8.41 -12.93 3.94
N THR A 230 7.22 -12.33 3.98
CA THR A 230 7.00 -11.01 4.59
C THR A 230 6.17 -11.10 5.87
N PHE A 231 5.52 -12.23 6.15
CA PHE A 231 4.69 -12.42 7.33
C PHE A 231 4.95 -13.78 7.98
N ARG A 232 4.72 -13.86 9.30
CA ARG A 232 4.99 -15.03 10.15
C ARG A 232 6.43 -15.50 10.17
N LEU A 233 7.37 -14.60 9.86
CA LEU A 233 8.80 -14.91 9.94
C LEU A 233 9.25 -15.09 11.40
N PHE A 234 8.82 -14.17 12.27
CA PHE A 234 9.16 -14.16 13.70
C PHE A 234 7.93 -14.40 14.60
N ASP A 235 6.80 -13.76 14.31
CA ASP A 235 5.54 -13.99 15.04
C ASP A 235 4.75 -15.17 14.45
N ARG A 236 4.67 -16.27 15.20
CA ARG A 236 3.95 -17.48 14.80
C ARG A 236 2.53 -17.57 15.35
N THR A 237 2.03 -16.52 16.00
CA THR A 237 0.65 -16.46 16.54
C THR A 237 -0.39 -16.73 15.45
N TYR A 238 -0.10 -16.34 14.21
CA TYR A 238 -1.00 -16.43 13.05
C TYR A 238 -0.75 -17.65 12.16
N GLY A 239 0.12 -18.55 12.58
CA GLY A 239 0.42 -19.80 11.88
C GLY A 239 1.90 -20.17 11.89
N PRO A 240 2.22 -21.44 11.62
CA PRO A 240 3.59 -21.95 11.77
C PRO A 240 4.53 -21.59 10.61
N GLU A 241 3.99 -21.37 9.41
CA GLU A 241 4.79 -21.24 8.18
C GLU A 241 4.91 -19.78 7.72
N PRO A 242 6.13 -19.26 7.51
CA PRO A 242 6.35 -17.96 6.88
C PRO A 242 5.70 -17.89 5.49
N VAL A 243 5.17 -16.73 5.12
CA VAL A 243 4.50 -16.51 3.84
C VAL A 243 4.81 -15.13 3.29
N ALA A 244 4.85 -14.99 1.96
CA ALA A 244 4.84 -13.69 1.30
C ALA A 244 3.38 -13.25 1.12
N CYS A 245 3.03 -12.10 1.70
CA CYS A 245 1.73 -11.47 1.48
C CYS A 245 1.82 -9.98 1.16
N ASP A 246 3.01 -9.39 1.25
CA ASP A 246 3.27 -8.01 0.87
C ASP A 246 3.90 -7.99 -0.52
N PHE A 247 3.24 -7.34 -1.48
CA PHE A 247 3.64 -7.34 -2.88
C PHE A 247 3.80 -5.94 -3.44
N VAL A 248 4.55 -5.85 -4.53
CA VAL A 248 4.59 -4.68 -5.40
C VAL A 248 4.27 -5.10 -6.83
N PHE A 249 3.21 -4.55 -7.39
CA PHE A 249 2.79 -4.73 -8.77
C PHE A 249 3.08 -3.46 -9.59
N VAL A 250 3.53 -3.63 -10.82
CA VAL A 250 3.91 -2.55 -11.75
C VAL A 250 3.12 -2.63 -13.05
N SER A 251 2.69 -1.49 -13.57
CA SER A 251 2.10 -1.43 -14.93
C SER A 251 3.14 -1.78 -16.01
N ASP A 252 2.67 -2.15 -17.21
CA ASP A 252 3.50 -2.43 -18.41
C ASP A 252 4.66 -1.44 -18.60
N GLY A 253 4.37 -0.12 -18.61
CA GLY A 253 5.37 0.93 -18.84
C GLY A 253 6.38 1.13 -17.70
N VAL A 254 6.14 0.53 -16.54
CA VAL A 254 7.03 0.61 -15.35
C VAL A 254 7.88 -0.66 -15.22
N ALA A 255 7.41 -1.79 -15.73
CA ALA A 255 8.08 -3.09 -15.59
C ALA A 255 9.55 -3.09 -16.05
N ALA A 256 9.84 -2.45 -17.20
CA ALA A 256 11.21 -2.34 -17.74
C ALA A 256 12.16 -1.48 -16.90
N HIS A 257 11.63 -0.71 -15.96
CA HIS A 257 12.39 0.19 -15.09
C HIS A 257 12.61 -0.39 -13.69
N VAL A 258 12.07 -1.57 -13.38
CA VAL A 258 12.33 -2.24 -12.09
C VAL A 258 13.78 -2.73 -12.07
N ARG A 259 14.59 -2.18 -11.16
CA ARG A 259 16.01 -2.54 -11.00
C ARG A 259 16.28 -3.43 -9.81
N ARG A 260 15.49 -3.28 -8.76
CA ARG A 260 15.71 -3.97 -7.49
C ARG A 260 14.36 -4.16 -6.80
N ILE A 261 14.20 -5.32 -6.18
CA ILE A 261 13.15 -5.58 -5.20
C ILE A 261 13.72 -6.48 -4.11
N GLU A 262 13.57 -6.07 -2.85
CA GLU A 262 14.16 -6.75 -1.70
C GLU A 262 13.23 -6.72 -0.49
N VAL A 263 13.36 -7.71 0.37
CA VAL A 263 12.67 -7.81 1.66
C VAL A 263 13.73 -7.76 2.76
N ASP A 264 13.55 -6.89 3.74
CA ASP A 264 14.39 -6.94 4.96
C ASP A 264 13.92 -8.10 5.83
N LEU A 265 14.69 -9.18 5.88
CA LEU A 265 14.36 -10.40 6.63
C LEU A 265 14.88 -10.39 8.08
N HIS A 266 15.36 -9.24 8.57
CA HIS A 266 15.99 -9.13 9.89
C HIS A 266 15.17 -8.33 10.89
N THR A 267 14.31 -7.42 10.42
CA THR A 267 13.58 -6.53 11.30
C THR A 267 12.48 -7.25 12.10
N GLN A 268 12.34 -6.85 13.36
CA GLN A 268 11.25 -7.25 14.26
C GLN A 268 10.44 -6.02 14.72
N ALA A 269 10.57 -4.90 14.00
CA ALA A 269 9.89 -3.65 14.31
C ALA A 269 8.38 -3.70 14.02
N SER A 270 7.94 -4.72 13.28
CA SER A 270 6.58 -5.19 13.05
C SER A 270 6.62 -6.73 12.89
N ASP A 271 5.46 -7.38 12.95
CA ASP A 271 5.26 -8.77 12.56
C ASP A 271 5.34 -9.02 11.04
N HIS A 272 5.32 -7.95 10.24
CA HIS A 272 5.63 -7.97 8.82
C HIS A 272 7.04 -7.45 8.51
N GLN A 273 7.56 -7.85 7.35
CA GLN A 273 8.84 -7.40 6.80
C GLN A 273 8.62 -6.34 5.71
N PRO A 274 9.39 -5.23 5.70
CA PRO A 274 9.26 -4.20 4.68
C PRO A 274 9.81 -4.67 3.33
N VAL A 275 9.15 -4.25 2.26
CA VAL A 275 9.56 -4.50 0.87
C VAL A 275 10.07 -3.20 0.24
N LEU A 276 11.31 -3.21 -0.24
CA LEU A 276 11.92 -2.14 -1.02
C LEU A 276 11.77 -2.45 -2.51
N ILE A 277 11.37 -1.47 -3.32
CA ILE A 277 11.52 -1.47 -4.77
C ILE A 277 12.30 -0.25 -5.26
N GLU A 278 13.18 -0.45 -6.24
CA GLU A 278 13.94 0.61 -6.90
C GLU A 278 13.64 0.63 -8.40
N LEU A 279 13.26 1.81 -8.90
CA LEU A 279 13.12 2.11 -10.33
C LEU A 279 14.33 2.89 -10.84
N GLY A 280 14.81 2.58 -12.05
CA GLY A 280 15.95 3.26 -12.69
C GLY A 280 16.20 2.90 -14.14
#